data_AF-A0A398BR33-F1
#
_entry.id   AF-A0A398BR33-F1
#
_cell.length_a   1.000
_cell.length_b   1.000
_cell.length_c   1.000
_cell.angle_alpha   90.00
_cell.angle_beta   90.00
_cell.angle_gamma   90.00
#
_symmetry.space_group_name_H-M   'P 1'
#
loop_
_entity.id
_entity.type
_entity.pdbx_description
1 polymer ?
#
loop_
_entity_poly.entity_id
_entity_poly.type
_entity_poly.pdbx_seq_one_letter_code
_entity_poly.pdbx_strand_id
1 'polypeptide(L)'
;MPDTTPNLDLPFLLPAQAQKHVTHNEALERLDLIVQLTLQRFDAESPPAAPPEGRIWALGPAPGGDWAGQAGKLATFLGGAWTFLDPRDGWRAWGLAEAQLRVWRGTAWEQPPLDDLPGVGIGTTHDGTNRLAVVSPATLFSHAGAGHQVKVNKAAAGDTASLLFQDGWSGRAEMGLAGSDDFSVKVSADGSAWTQALRIARASGAAEMAAGLKIGGQLAFHRGNAVGTVAQVAGLPTGALVESGSTANGRYIRHADGTQICWKEAVMGQSVAAGSYAELTWVYPMPFAAGSVPYPMVVARSYNDAAGRQNAARYLRAVGGGGSASAGAVGVFNGHTAAVYANLDALVIGRWT
;
A
#
# COMPACT_ATOMS: atom_id res chain seq x y z
N MET A 1 49.65 -57.78 -7.83
CA MET A 1 48.28 -57.23 -7.90
C MET A 1 47.94 -56.75 -6.51
N PRO A 2 47.37 -55.55 -6.33
CA PRO A 2 46.82 -55.15 -5.04
C PRO A 2 45.74 -56.15 -4.62
N ASP A 3 45.69 -56.51 -3.33
CA ASP A 3 44.68 -57.42 -2.77
C ASP A 3 43.37 -56.69 -2.41
N THR A 4 43.25 -55.41 -2.80
CA THR A 4 42.11 -54.53 -2.52
C THR A 4 41.70 -53.72 -3.75
N THR A 5 40.44 -53.26 -3.78
CA THR A 5 39.94 -52.33 -4.79
C THR A 5 40.52 -50.92 -4.59
N PRO A 6 40.68 -50.11 -5.66
CA PRO A 6 41.44 -48.86 -5.61
C PRO A 6 40.73 -47.67 -4.96
N ASN A 7 39.39 -47.63 -4.88
CA ASN A 7 38.67 -46.47 -4.32
C ASN A 7 38.23 -46.66 -2.88
N LEU A 8 37.76 -47.86 -2.51
CA LEU A 8 37.14 -48.18 -1.22
C LEU A 8 37.93 -49.22 -0.41
N ASP A 9 39.10 -49.65 -0.88
CA ASP A 9 39.97 -50.65 -0.24
C ASP A 9 39.24 -51.97 0.09
N LEU A 10 38.32 -52.41 -0.78
CA LEU A 10 37.56 -53.65 -0.57
C LEU A 10 38.47 -54.86 -0.83
N PRO A 11 38.58 -55.82 0.10
CA PRO A 11 39.46 -56.97 -0.07
C PRO A 11 38.96 -57.93 -1.16
N PHE A 12 39.86 -58.34 -2.05
CA PHE A 12 39.58 -59.35 -3.06
C PHE A 12 39.62 -60.77 -2.48
N LEU A 13 38.82 -61.66 -3.04
CA LEU A 13 38.91 -63.08 -2.75
C LEU A 13 40.14 -63.68 -3.42
N LEU A 14 41.00 -64.33 -2.63
CA LEU A 14 42.19 -65.03 -3.11
C LEU A 14 41.83 -66.26 -3.96
N PRO A 15 42.70 -66.67 -4.92
CA PRO A 15 42.43 -67.81 -5.79
C PRO A 15 42.17 -69.11 -5.01
N ALA A 16 41.02 -69.75 -5.25
CA ALA A 16 40.63 -71.05 -4.69
C ALA A 16 39.80 -71.89 -5.70
N GLN A 17 39.44 -73.12 -5.32
CA GLN A 17 38.75 -74.11 -6.17
C GLN A 17 37.51 -73.54 -6.89
N ALA A 18 37.41 -73.84 -8.20
CA ALA A 18 36.31 -73.50 -9.11
C ALA A 18 36.14 -72.03 -9.54
N GLN A 19 37.19 -71.20 -9.50
CA GLN A 19 37.24 -69.86 -10.13
C GLN A 19 36.13 -68.85 -9.73
N LYS A 20 35.39 -69.10 -8.65
CA LYS A 20 34.33 -68.19 -8.14
C LYS A 20 34.84 -66.80 -7.75
N HIS A 21 36.13 -66.70 -7.41
CA HIS A 21 36.78 -65.43 -7.11
C HIS A 21 36.77 -64.46 -8.30
N VAL A 22 36.75 -64.96 -9.54
CA VAL A 22 36.74 -64.11 -10.75
C VAL A 22 35.45 -63.30 -10.82
N THR A 23 34.29 -63.95 -10.79
CA THR A 23 32.99 -63.28 -10.92
C THR A 23 32.64 -62.42 -9.70
N HIS A 24 33.09 -62.83 -8.51
CA HIS A 24 32.88 -62.03 -7.30
C HIS A 24 33.77 -60.80 -7.24
N ASN A 25 35.06 -60.92 -7.56
CA ASN A 25 35.97 -59.78 -7.57
C ASN A 25 35.57 -58.76 -8.65
N GLU A 26 35.10 -59.22 -9.81
CA GLU A 26 34.52 -58.32 -10.83
C GLU A 26 33.30 -57.55 -10.30
N ALA A 27 32.45 -58.19 -9.47
CA ALA A 27 31.35 -57.51 -8.81
C ALA A 27 31.83 -56.48 -7.77
N LEU A 28 32.89 -56.78 -7.02
CA LEU A 28 33.52 -55.85 -6.07
C LEU A 28 34.15 -54.65 -6.78
N GLU A 29 34.82 -54.86 -7.92
CA GLU A 29 35.36 -53.79 -8.75
C GLU A 29 34.24 -52.87 -9.27
N ARG A 30 33.13 -53.43 -9.75
CA ARG A 30 31.97 -52.62 -10.18
C ARG A 30 31.36 -51.83 -9.02
N LEU A 31 31.27 -52.42 -7.82
CA LEU A 31 30.77 -51.73 -6.63
C LEU A 31 31.71 -50.61 -6.19
N ASP A 32 33.00 -50.84 -6.21
CA ASP A 32 34.05 -49.85 -5.89
C ASP A 32 33.93 -48.58 -6.74
N LEU A 33 33.50 -48.73 -7.99
CA LEU A 33 33.31 -47.62 -8.93
C LEU A 33 32.01 -46.85 -8.70
N ILE A 34 30.92 -47.54 -8.39
CA ILE A 34 29.57 -46.95 -8.39
C ILE A 34 29.17 -46.44 -7.00
N VAL A 35 29.67 -47.06 -5.93
CA VAL A 35 29.37 -46.64 -4.56
C VAL A 35 30.13 -45.34 -4.27
N GLN A 36 29.41 -44.31 -3.78
CA GLN A 36 29.98 -42.97 -3.56
C GLN A 36 30.63 -42.38 -4.82
N LEU A 37 29.99 -42.58 -5.98
CA LEU A 37 30.49 -42.20 -7.31
C LEU A 37 31.05 -40.77 -7.34
N THR A 38 32.37 -40.68 -7.42
CA THR A 38 33.11 -39.43 -7.47
C THR A 38 33.88 -39.37 -8.79
N LEU A 39 33.55 -38.39 -9.61
CA LEU A 39 34.11 -38.21 -10.93
C LEU A 39 35.21 -37.15 -10.90
N GLN A 40 36.26 -37.35 -11.68
CA GLN A 40 37.27 -36.31 -11.89
C GLN A 40 36.64 -35.07 -12.54
N ARG A 41 35.77 -35.28 -13.53
CA ARG A 41 34.96 -34.25 -14.18
C ARG A 41 33.79 -34.87 -14.94
N PHE A 42 32.83 -34.03 -15.31
CA PHE A 42 31.81 -34.35 -16.30
C PHE A 42 32.28 -34.01 -17.71
N ASP A 43 31.57 -34.57 -18.69
CA ASP A 43 31.67 -34.25 -20.12
C ASP A 43 33.12 -34.34 -20.65
N ALA A 44 33.87 -35.36 -20.19
CA ALA A 44 35.26 -35.57 -20.55
C ALA A 44 35.39 -36.19 -21.95
N GLU A 45 36.15 -35.54 -22.84
CA GLU A 45 36.28 -35.99 -24.23
C GLU A 45 37.67 -36.54 -24.58
N SER A 46 38.65 -36.42 -23.70
CA SER A 46 40.02 -36.88 -23.97
C SER A 46 40.61 -37.60 -22.76
N PRO A 47 41.14 -38.82 -22.94
CA PRO A 47 41.79 -39.55 -21.86
C PRO A 47 43.02 -38.80 -21.35
N PRO A 48 43.28 -38.80 -20.03
CA PRO A 48 44.52 -38.27 -19.48
C PRO A 48 45.71 -39.10 -19.98
N ALA A 49 46.84 -38.44 -20.25
CA ALA A 49 48.06 -39.12 -20.73
C ALA A 49 48.63 -40.15 -19.73
N ALA A 50 48.36 -39.96 -18.44
CA ALA A 50 48.71 -40.89 -17.37
C ALA A 50 47.47 -41.06 -16.46
N PRO A 51 46.54 -41.97 -16.80
CA PRO A 51 45.33 -42.18 -16.01
C PRO A 51 45.69 -42.81 -14.65
N PRO A 52 45.37 -42.17 -13.52
CA PRO A 52 45.53 -42.81 -12.23
C PRO A 52 44.52 -43.95 -12.07
N GLU A 53 44.96 -45.04 -11.46
CA GLU A 53 44.12 -46.22 -11.26
C GLU A 53 42.89 -45.92 -10.38
N GLY A 54 41.74 -46.48 -10.75
CA GLY A 54 40.47 -46.34 -10.03
C GLY A 54 39.71 -45.03 -10.25
N ARG A 55 40.33 -44.01 -10.85
CA ARG A 55 39.66 -42.72 -11.11
C ARG A 55 38.64 -42.83 -12.23
N ILE A 56 37.55 -42.07 -12.08
CA ILE A 56 36.37 -42.18 -12.94
C ILE A 56 36.11 -40.84 -13.64
N TRP A 57 35.78 -40.89 -14.92
CA TRP A 57 35.34 -39.76 -15.73
C TRP A 57 33.96 -40.04 -16.31
N ALA A 58 33.07 -39.06 -16.31
CA ALA A 58 31.87 -39.14 -17.13
C ALA A 58 32.20 -38.61 -18.52
N LEU A 59 32.04 -39.47 -19.53
CA LEU A 59 32.39 -39.14 -20.91
C LEU A 59 31.34 -38.24 -21.55
N GLY A 60 31.81 -37.28 -22.34
CA GLY A 60 30.96 -36.39 -23.11
C GLY A 60 30.32 -37.07 -24.32
N PRO A 61 29.66 -36.28 -25.19
CA PRO A 61 29.01 -36.78 -26.41
C PRO A 61 29.98 -37.26 -27.50
N ALA A 62 31.24 -36.84 -27.51
CA ALA A 62 32.19 -37.14 -28.60
C ALA A 62 33.59 -37.49 -28.09
N PRO A 63 33.75 -38.56 -27.28
CA PRO A 63 35.04 -38.89 -26.71
C PRO A 63 36.01 -39.38 -27.79
N GLY A 64 37.27 -38.99 -27.65
CA GLY A 64 38.36 -39.34 -28.56
C GLY A 64 39.40 -40.29 -27.95
N GLY A 65 40.39 -40.68 -28.75
CA GLY A 65 41.46 -41.59 -28.32
C GLY A 65 40.91 -42.94 -27.87
N ASP A 66 41.42 -43.46 -26.75
CA ASP A 66 40.97 -44.74 -26.18
C ASP A 66 39.51 -44.74 -25.72
N TRP A 67 38.89 -43.56 -25.60
CA TRP A 67 37.48 -43.41 -25.23
C TRP A 67 36.54 -43.36 -26.45
N ALA A 68 37.07 -43.42 -27.68
CA ALA A 68 36.27 -43.35 -28.89
C ALA A 68 35.15 -44.42 -28.93
N GLY A 69 33.94 -43.98 -29.23
CA GLY A 69 32.74 -44.84 -29.29
C GLY A 69 32.07 -45.11 -27.93
N GLN A 70 32.57 -44.53 -26.84
CA GLN A 70 32.04 -44.73 -25.48
C GLN A 70 31.30 -43.50 -24.95
N ALA A 71 30.65 -42.73 -25.84
CA ALA A 71 29.92 -41.51 -25.49
C ALA A 71 28.90 -41.76 -24.36
N GLY A 72 28.85 -40.84 -23.39
CA GLY A 72 27.92 -40.89 -22.26
C GLY A 72 28.21 -41.96 -21.19
N LYS A 73 29.25 -42.78 -21.35
CA LYS A 73 29.63 -43.80 -20.36
C LYS A 73 30.50 -43.20 -19.24
N LEU A 74 30.63 -43.94 -18.15
CA LEU A 74 31.67 -43.72 -17.16
C LEU A 74 32.92 -44.49 -17.59
N ALA A 75 34.06 -43.81 -17.67
CA ALA A 75 35.35 -44.43 -17.96
C ALA A 75 36.19 -44.49 -16.68
N THR A 76 36.81 -45.63 -16.42
CA THR A 76 37.82 -45.80 -15.36
C THR A 76 39.00 -46.59 -15.88
N PHE A 77 40.19 -46.33 -15.33
CA PHE A 77 41.39 -47.10 -15.66
C PHE A 77 41.67 -48.09 -14.53
N LEU A 78 41.61 -49.39 -14.85
CA LEU A 78 41.78 -50.50 -13.90
C LEU A 78 42.63 -51.58 -14.53
N GLY A 79 43.62 -52.12 -13.79
CA GLY A 79 44.39 -53.27 -14.25
C GLY A 79 45.15 -53.03 -15.57
N GLY A 80 45.48 -51.77 -15.87
CA GLY A 80 46.17 -51.39 -17.11
C GLY A 80 45.26 -51.19 -18.34
N ALA A 81 43.94 -51.23 -18.18
CA ALA A 81 42.99 -51.03 -19.28
C ALA A 81 41.82 -50.11 -18.91
N TRP A 82 41.19 -49.51 -19.92
CA TRP A 82 39.96 -48.74 -19.76
C TRP A 82 38.75 -49.67 -19.59
N THR A 83 38.02 -49.47 -18.51
CA THR A 83 36.72 -50.10 -18.25
C THR A 83 35.62 -49.04 -18.38
N PHE A 84 34.53 -49.40 -19.05
CA PHE A 84 33.40 -48.50 -19.29
C PHE A 84 32.12 -49.03 -18.65
N LEU A 85 31.36 -48.15 -18.00
CA LEU A 85 30.08 -48.48 -17.38
C LEU A 85 28.98 -47.57 -17.92
N ASP A 86 27.82 -48.15 -18.21
CA ASP A 86 26.63 -47.40 -18.59
C ASP A 86 25.93 -46.85 -17.34
N PRO A 87 25.87 -45.52 -17.14
CA PRO A 87 25.11 -44.95 -16.05
C PRO A 87 23.62 -45.22 -16.22
N ARG A 88 22.92 -45.44 -15.10
CA ARG A 88 21.46 -45.68 -15.09
C ARG A 88 20.72 -44.47 -14.57
N ASP A 89 19.49 -44.28 -15.03
CA ASP A 89 18.65 -43.15 -14.62
C ASP A 89 18.56 -43.07 -13.09
N GLY A 90 18.72 -41.86 -12.56
CA GLY A 90 18.74 -41.59 -11.12
C GLY A 90 20.08 -41.80 -10.40
N TRP A 91 21.12 -42.27 -11.09
CA TRP A 91 22.49 -42.30 -10.52
C TRP A 91 22.95 -40.89 -10.17
N ARG A 92 23.72 -40.78 -9.08
CA ARG A 92 24.21 -39.50 -8.55
C ARG A 92 25.72 -39.53 -8.52
N ALA A 93 26.35 -38.45 -8.95
CA ALA A 93 27.80 -38.34 -8.97
C ALA A 93 28.25 -36.96 -8.51
N TRP A 94 29.35 -36.90 -7.76
CA TRP A 94 30.04 -35.66 -7.44
C TRP A 94 31.20 -35.44 -8.41
N GLY A 95 31.16 -34.36 -9.18
CA GLY A 95 32.28 -33.95 -10.04
C GLY A 95 33.28 -33.10 -9.28
N LEU A 96 34.54 -33.55 -9.20
CA LEU A 96 35.59 -32.83 -8.47
C LEU A 96 35.99 -31.52 -9.16
N ALA A 97 36.11 -31.53 -10.49
CA ALA A 97 36.46 -30.33 -11.25
C ALA A 97 35.37 -29.24 -11.17
N GLU A 98 34.10 -29.65 -11.20
CA GLU A 98 32.96 -28.74 -11.15
C GLU A 98 32.55 -28.36 -9.71
N ALA A 99 32.96 -29.16 -8.71
CA ALA A 99 32.48 -29.10 -7.33
C ALA A 99 30.95 -29.16 -7.22
N GLN A 100 30.34 -30.08 -7.97
CA GLN A 100 28.88 -30.15 -8.15
C GLN A 100 28.36 -31.59 -8.10
N LEU A 101 27.14 -31.73 -7.57
CA LEU A 101 26.34 -32.94 -7.67
C LEU A 101 25.53 -32.92 -8.97
N ARG A 102 25.58 -34.00 -9.75
CA ARG A 102 24.67 -34.22 -10.89
C ARG A 102 23.97 -35.57 -10.79
N VAL A 103 22.81 -35.68 -11.43
CA VAL A 103 22.00 -36.88 -11.57
C VAL A 103 21.95 -37.28 -13.03
N TRP A 104 22.17 -38.56 -13.34
CA TRP A 104 22.00 -39.07 -14.69
C TRP A 104 20.51 -39.14 -15.05
N ARG A 105 20.12 -38.53 -16.17
CA ARG A 105 18.75 -38.45 -16.70
C ARG A 105 18.56 -39.22 -18.01
N GLY A 106 19.23 -40.36 -18.13
CA GLY A 106 19.14 -41.25 -19.29
C GLY A 106 20.01 -40.83 -20.48
N THR A 107 20.19 -39.53 -20.71
CA THR A 107 21.00 -38.99 -21.83
C THR A 107 22.19 -38.16 -21.37
N ALA A 108 22.09 -37.49 -20.22
CA ALA A 108 23.13 -36.61 -19.70
C ALA A 108 23.16 -36.58 -18.17
N TRP A 109 24.27 -36.09 -17.62
CA TRP A 109 24.40 -35.73 -16.22
C TRP A 109 23.91 -34.29 -16.02
N GLU A 110 22.83 -34.13 -15.26
CA GLU A 110 22.17 -32.84 -15.04
C GLU A 110 22.21 -32.45 -13.55
N GLN A 111 22.23 -31.15 -13.25
CA GLN A 111 22.06 -30.71 -11.86
C GLN A 111 20.64 -31.05 -11.36
N PRO A 112 20.45 -31.32 -10.06
CA PRO A 112 19.10 -31.37 -9.50
C PRO A 112 18.32 -30.09 -9.85
N PRO A 113 17.06 -30.20 -10.29
CA PRO A 113 16.30 -29.04 -10.74
C PRO A 113 16.13 -28.05 -9.57
N LEU A 114 16.52 -26.81 -9.78
CA LEU A 114 16.24 -25.67 -8.90
C LEU A 114 15.30 -24.64 -9.57
N ASP A 115 15.04 -24.83 -10.85
CA ASP A 115 14.04 -24.09 -11.62
C ASP A 115 12.68 -24.81 -11.59
N ASP A 116 11.60 -24.04 -11.68
CA ASP A 116 10.21 -24.53 -11.70
C ASP A 116 9.86 -25.49 -10.54
N LEU A 117 10.41 -25.20 -9.35
CA LEU A 117 10.09 -25.97 -8.15
C LEU A 117 8.59 -25.88 -7.83
N PRO A 118 7.92 -26.99 -7.45
CA PRO A 118 6.53 -26.95 -6.99
C PRO A 118 6.34 -26.00 -5.79
N GLY A 119 7.36 -25.85 -4.95
CA GLY A 119 7.45 -24.85 -3.90
C GLY A 119 8.71 -25.03 -3.03
N VAL A 120 8.94 -24.07 -2.13
CA VAL A 120 10.06 -24.01 -1.19
C VAL A 120 9.52 -23.60 0.18
N GLY A 121 9.83 -24.42 1.19
CA GLY A 121 9.48 -24.16 2.59
C GLY A 121 10.73 -23.93 3.44
N ILE A 122 10.75 -22.86 4.22
CA ILE A 122 11.82 -22.54 5.18
C ILE A 122 11.20 -22.50 6.59
N GLY A 123 11.53 -23.48 7.43
CA GLY A 123 10.93 -23.63 8.76
C GLY A 123 9.47 -24.10 8.75
N THR A 124 8.90 -24.38 7.57
CA THR A 124 7.53 -24.87 7.36
C THR A 124 7.43 -25.62 6.03
N THR A 125 6.33 -26.33 5.80
CA THR A 125 5.99 -26.91 4.48
C THR A 125 5.32 -25.83 3.61
N HIS A 126 5.59 -25.86 2.30
CA HIS A 126 4.87 -25.04 1.33
C HIS A 126 3.52 -25.71 0.98
N ASP A 127 2.58 -24.97 0.41
CA ASP A 127 1.32 -25.51 -0.08
C ASP A 127 1.01 -25.02 -1.50
N GLY A 128 -0.17 -25.37 -2.04
CA GLY A 128 -0.58 -24.99 -3.39
C GLY A 128 -0.79 -23.48 -3.59
N THR A 129 -1.02 -22.74 -2.51
CA THR A 129 -1.22 -21.29 -2.46
C THR A 129 0.09 -20.60 -2.08
N ASN A 130 0.71 -20.99 -0.96
CA ASN A 130 1.97 -20.46 -0.44
C ASN A 130 3.14 -21.30 -0.95
N ARG A 131 3.45 -21.17 -2.24
CA ARG A 131 4.56 -21.91 -2.85
C ARG A 131 5.94 -21.49 -2.34
N LEU A 132 6.09 -20.27 -1.85
CA LEU A 132 7.21 -19.86 -1.00
C LEU A 132 6.67 -19.61 0.40
N ALA A 133 6.97 -20.50 1.33
CA ALA A 133 6.50 -20.42 2.71
C ALA A 133 7.69 -20.27 3.66
N VAL A 134 7.67 -19.23 4.50
CA VAL A 134 8.76 -18.92 5.43
C VAL A 134 8.20 -18.71 6.83
N VAL A 135 8.64 -19.54 7.78
CA VAL A 135 8.38 -19.36 9.22
C VAL A 135 9.74 -19.12 9.88
N SER A 136 10.04 -17.84 10.09
CA SER A 136 11.32 -17.33 10.61
C SER A 136 11.07 -15.99 11.31
N PRO A 137 11.91 -15.59 12.28
CA PRO A 137 11.86 -14.23 12.85
C PRO A 137 12.01 -13.11 11.82
N ALA A 138 12.71 -13.36 10.70
CA ALA A 138 12.90 -12.39 9.62
C ALA A 138 13.13 -13.06 8.25
N THR A 139 12.80 -12.32 7.19
CA THR A 139 13.16 -12.63 5.79
C THR A 139 13.91 -11.43 5.21
N LEU A 140 15.16 -11.63 4.79
CA LEU A 140 15.99 -10.56 4.24
C LEU A 140 16.07 -10.69 2.71
N PHE A 141 15.63 -9.65 2.01
CA PHE A 141 15.91 -9.46 0.59
C PHE A 141 16.90 -8.31 0.43
N SER A 142 18.09 -8.60 -0.10
CA SER A 142 19.19 -7.64 -0.21
C SER A 142 19.67 -7.46 -1.64
N HIS A 143 20.49 -6.44 -1.87
CA HIS A 143 21.04 -6.07 -3.17
C HIS A 143 22.38 -6.78 -3.45
N ALA A 144 22.72 -6.92 -4.73
CA ALA A 144 24.04 -7.37 -5.18
C ALA A 144 25.06 -6.21 -5.36
N GLY A 145 24.74 -5.01 -4.89
CA GLY A 145 25.63 -3.84 -4.87
C GLY A 145 24.94 -2.53 -5.29
N ALA A 146 24.06 -2.59 -6.29
CA ALA A 146 23.23 -1.47 -6.70
C ALA A 146 21.87 -1.49 -5.98
N GLY A 147 20.81 -1.94 -6.64
CA GLY A 147 19.46 -2.01 -6.08
C GLY A 147 18.90 -3.42 -5.94
N HIS A 148 17.72 -3.51 -5.33
CA HIS A 148 16.89 -4.71 -5.26
C HIS A 148 15.42 -4.33 -5.55
N GLN A 149 14.67 -5.22 -6.21
CA GLN A 149 13.26 -5.01 -6.53
C GLN A 149 12.44 -6.27 -6.25
N VAL A 150 11.31 -6.11 -5.57
CA VAL A 150 10.26 -7.13 -5.49
C VAL A 150 9.20 -6.77 -6.51
N LYS A 151 8.99 -7.63 -7.51
CA LYS A 151 7.97 -7.45 -8.55
C LYS A 151 6.78 -8.33 -8.22
N VAL A 152 5.64 -7.71 -7.93
CA VAL A 152 4.36 -8.39 -7.70
C VAL A 152 3.45 -8.02 -8.86
N ASN A 153 3.00 -9.02 -9.61
CA ASN A 153 2.19 -8.83 -10.80
C ASN A 153 0.80 -9.44 -10.61
N LYS A 154 -0.21 -8.81 -11.17
CA LYS A 154 -1.59 -9.32 -11.24
C LYS A 154 -2.01 -9.52 -12.70
N ALA A 155 -2.92 -10.45 -12.97
CA ALA A 155 -3.27 -10.82 -14.34
C ALA A 155 -4.25 -9.82 -15.00
N ALA A 156 -5.17 -9.26 -14.22
CA ALA A 156 -6.16 -8.30 -14.68
C ALA A 156 -6.33 -7.11 -13.72
N ALA A 157 -7.00 -6.05 -14.19
CA ALA A 157 -7.21 -4.84 -13.40
C ALA A 157 -8.01 -5.07 -12.10
N GLY A 158 -8.94 -6.03 -12.11
CA GLY A 158 -9.75 -6.40 -10.93
C GLY A 158 -9.06 -7.35 -9.95
N ASP A 159 -7.88 -7.88 -10.27
CA ASP A 159 -7.14 -8.79 -9.40
C ASP A 159 -6.36 -8.03 -8.33
N THR A 160 -5.71 -8.78 -7.43
CA THR A 160 -4.93 -8.24 -6.32
C THR A 160 -3.45 -8.58 -6.43
N ALA A 161 -2.60 -7.56 -6.36
CA ALA A 161 -1.17 -7.66 -6.15
C ALA A 161 -0.79 -6.76 -4.97
N SER A 162 -0.58 -7.35 -3.80
CA SER A 162 -0.48 -6.62 -2.54
C SER A 162 0.45 -7.29 -1.52
N LEU A 163 0.73 -6.56 -0.45
CA LEU A 163 1.29 -7.05 0.79
C LEU A 163 0.19 -7.03 1.85
N LEU A 164 -0.18 -8.20 2.35
CA LEU A 164 -1.17 -8.38 3.40
C LEU A 164 -0.49 -8.59 4.76
N PHE A 165 -0.84 -7.76 5.73
CA PHE A 165 -0.39 -7.85 7.11
C PHE A 165 -1.48 -8.50 7.97
N GLN A 166 -1.10 -9.50 8.75
CA GLN A 166 -2.04 -10.33 9.52
C GLN A 166 -1.66 -10.41 11.00
N ASP A 167 -2.67 -10.63 11.83
CA ASP A 167 -2.54 -11.02 13.23
C ASP A 167 -3.44 -12.25 13.48
N GLY A 168 -2.85 -13.35 13.97
CA GLY A 168 -3.58 -14.60 14.20
C GLY A 168 -4.35 -15.11 12.97
N TRP A 169 -3.74 -15.06 11.78
CA TRP A 169 -4.36 -15.43 10.49
C TRP A 169 -5.51 -14.54 10.01
N SER A 170 -5.77 -13.42 10.71
CA SER A 170 -6.78 -12.44 10.32
C SER A 170 -6.11 -11.21 9.70
N GLY A 171 -6.60 -10.76 8.54
CA GLY A 171 -6.10 -9.56 7.87
C GLY A 171 -6.30 -8.30 8.73
N ARG A 172 -5.30 -7.42 8.75
CA ARG A 172 -5.34 -6.15 9.51
C ARG A 172 -5.03 -4.95 8.64
N ALA A 173 -4.06 -5.07 7.75
CA ALA A 173 -3.72 -4.04 6.78
C ALA A 173 -3.31 -4.66 5.46
N GLU A 174 -3.54 -3.96 4.36
CA GLU A 174 -3.14 -4.40 3.03
C GLU A 174 -2.68 -3.19 2.22
N MET A 175 -1.56 -3.30 1.50
CA MET A 175 -1.10 -2.27 0.58
C MET A 175 -0.71 -2.82 -0.79
N GLY A 176 -1.10 -2.13 -1.86
CA GLY A 176 -0.81 -2.53 -3.23
C GLY A 176 -1.94 -2.22 -4.22
N LEU A 177 -1.95 -2.96 -5.32
CA LEU A 177 -2.97 -2.91 -6.37
C LEU A 177 -4.08 -3.90 -6.02
N ALA A 178 -4.94 -3.53 -5.08
CA ALA A 178 -5.94 -4.43 -4.49
C ALA A 178 -7.33 -4.21 -5.10
N GLY A 179 -7.67 -4.98 -6.15
CA GLY A 179 -8.96 -4.90 -6.85
C GLY A 179 -9.10 -3.71 -7.81
N SER A 180 -7.99 -3.03 -8.10
CA SER A 180 -7.88 -1.87 -8.99
C SER A 180 -6.43 -1.69 -9.43
N ASP A 181 -6.20 -0.89 -10.47
CA ASP A 181 -4.86 -0.43 -10.89
C ASP A 181 -4.38 0.81 -10.11
N ASP A 182 -5.22 1.39 -9.26
CA ASP A 182 -4.81 2.44 -8.32
C ASP A 182 -4.06 1.81 -7.13
N PHE A 183 -3.00 2.48 -6.65
CA PHE A 183 -2.33 2.05 -5.42
C PHE A 183 -3.21 2.39 -4.22
N SER A 184 -3.38 1.45 -3.29
CA SER A 184 -4.24 1.64 -2.12
C SER A 184 -3.58 1.12 -0.85
N VAL A 185 -3.98 1.71 0.27
CA VAL A 185 -3.75 1.18 1.62
C VAL A 185 -5.10 0.99 2.28
N LYS A 186 -5.37 -0.23 2.73
CA LYS A 186 -6.62 -0.63 3.38
C LYS A 186 -6.33 -1.18 4.76
N VAL A 187 -7.28 -1.01 5.67
CA VAL A 187 -7.23 -1.57 7.03
C VAL A 187 -8.53 -2.30 7.34
N SER A 188 -8.46 -3.30 8.21
CA SER A 188 -9.60 -4.09 8.65
C SER A 188 -9.51 -4.38 10.14
N ALA A 189 -10.63 -4.22 10.84
CA ALA A 189 -10.73 -4.56 12.26
C ALA A 189 -10.99 -6.06 12.48
N ASP A 190 -11.62 -6.74 11.52
CA ASP A 190 -12.10 -8.13 11.67
C ASP A 190 -11.47 -9.10 10.64
N GLY A 191 -10.71 -8.60 9.67
CA GLY A 191 -10.10 -9.37 8.59
C GLY A 191 -11.01 -9.66 7.39
N SER A 192 -12.23 -9.11 7.38
CA SER A 192 -13.23 -9.32 6.34
C SER A 192 -13.81 -8.02 5.78
N ALA A 193 -14.12 -7.05 6.63
CA ALA A 193 -14.57 -5.72 6.26
C ALA A 193 -13.37 -4.80 6.11
N TRP A 194 -13.16 -4.27 4.91
CA TRP A 194 -12.01 -3.46 4.58
C TRP A 194 -12.38 -1.99 4.39
N THR A 195 -11.65 -1.11 5.06
CA THR A 195 -11.74 0.34 4.88
C THR A 195 -10.52 0.84 4.12
N GLN A 196 -10.73 1.51 2.99
CA GLN A 196 -9.65 2.12 2.23
C GLN A 196 -9.23 3.44 2.88
N ALA A 197 -8.05 3.45 3.51
CA ALA A 197 -7.49 4.62 4.18
C ALA A 197 -6.83 5.59 3.19
N LEU A 198 -6.15 5.06 2.17
CA LEU A 198 -5.48 5.81 1.12
C LEU A 198 -5.75 5.17 -0.24
N ARG A 199 -5.99 6.01 -1.25
CA ARG A 199 -5.94 5.64 -2.66
C ARG A 199 -5.13 6.66 -3.43
N ILE A 200 -4.25 6.20 -4.30
CA ILE A 200 -3.49 7.05 -5.22
C ILE A 200 -3.94 6.70 -6.63
N ALA A 201 -4.60 7.65 -7.29
CA ALA A 201 -5.10 7.47 -8.63
C ALA A 201 -3.95 7.29 -9.62
N ARG A 202 -3.92 6.17 -10.35
CA ARG A 202 -2.80 5.86 -11.26
C ARG A 202 -2.60 6.90 -12.37
N ALA A 203 -3.68 7.53 -12.81
CA ALA A 203 -3.66 8.45 -13.95
C ALA A 203 -3.15 9.85 -13.59
N SER A 204 -3.34 10.29 -12.34
CA SER A 204 -3.04 11.66 -11.91
C SER A 204 -2.07 11.75 -10.75
N GLY A 205 -1.77 10.65 -10.06
CA GLY A 205 -1.03 10.64 -8.80
C GLY A 205 -1.79 11.26 -7.63
N ALA A 206 -3.07 11.60 -7.79
CA ALA A 206 -3.86 12.24 -6.74
C ALA A 206 -4.12 11.26 -5.59
N ALA A 207 -3.70 11.64 -4.39
CA ALA A 207 -3.97 10.91 -3.15
C ALA A 207 -5.33 11.31 -2.57
N GLU A 208 -6.15 10.31 -2.28
CA GLU A 208 -7.45 10.43 -1.63
C GLU A 208 -7.43 9.69 -0.30
N MET A 209 -7.78 10.41 0.77
CA MET A 209 -7.97 9.87 2.11
C MET A 209 -9.47 9.90 2.42
N ALA A 210 -10.19 8.86 2.01
CA ALA A 210 -11.66 8.86 2.01
C ALA A 210 -12.26 9.02 3.42
N ALA A 211 -11.59 8.53 4.46
CA ALA A 211 -11.97 8.70 5.86
C ALA A 211 -11.49 10.05 6.48
N GLY A 212 -10.87 10.91 5.67
CA GLY A 212 -10.23 12.14 6.10
C GLY A 212 -8.84 11.94 6.71
N LEU A 213 -8.08 13.03 6.78
CA LEU A 213 -6.81 13.08 7.52
C LEU A 213 -7.09 13.60 8.93
N LYS A 214 -6.57 12.92 9.96
CA LYS A 214 -6.61 13.42 11.34
C LYS A 214 -5.24 13.93 11.79
N ILE A 215 -5.20 15.12 12.40
CA ILE A 215 -4.00 15.74 12.98
C ILE A 215 -4.32 16.02 14.45
N GLY A 216 -3.56 15.45 15.39
CA GLY A 216 -3.85 15.57 16.83
C GLY A 216 -5.23 15.01 17.23
N GLY A 217 -5.74 14.02 16.51
CA GLY A 217 -7.06 13.42 16.72
C GLY A 217 -8.24 14.17 16.05
N GLN A 218 -7.99 15.35 15.47
CA GLN A 218 -9.00 16.19 14.82
C GLN A 218 -8.94 16.08 13.30
N LEU A 219 -10.08 16.14 12.62
CA LEU A 219 -10.10 16.16 11.15
C LEU A 219 -9.43 17.42 10.60
N ALA A 220 -8.57 17.26 9.61
CA ALA A 220 -7.93 18.38 8.93
C ALA A 220 -8.94 19.15 8.08
N PHE A 221 -8.82 20.47 8.09
CA PHE A 221 -9.57 21.33 7.18
C PHE A 221 -8.95 21.30 5.78
N HIS A 222 -9.81 21.24 4.77
CA HIS A 222 -9.47 21.36 3.35
C HIS A 222 -10.62 22.04 2.61
N ARG A 223 -10.42 22.37 1.34
CA ARG A 223 -11.44 23.07 0.52
C ARG A 223 -12.82 22.39 0.48
N GLY A 224 -12.89 21.09 0.75
CA GLY A 224 -14.14 20.30 0.70
C GLY A 224 -14.94 20.33 2.00
N ASN A 225 -14.36 20.78 3.12
CA ASN A 225 -15.04 20.87 4.41
C ASN A 225 -14.90 22.24 5.09
N ALA A 226 -14.27 23.22 4.43
CA ALA A 226 -14.11 24.57 4.97
C ALA A 226 -15.44 25.31 5.14
N VAL A 227 -16.43 25.06 4.26
CA VAL A 227 -17.76 25.66 4.31
C VAL A 227 -18.80 24.59 4.56
N GLY A 228 -19.70 24.81 5.51
CA GLY A 228 -20.72 23.86 5.94
C GLY A 228 -21.31 24.25 7.29
N THR A 229 -22.02 23.35 7.96
CA THR A 229 -22.54 23.61 9.31
C THR A 229 -21.40 23.84 10.29
N VAL A 230 -21.42 24.98 10.97
CA VAL A 230 -20.44 25.34 11.99
C VAL A 230 -20.92 24.80 13.34
N ALA A 231 -20.03 24.08 14.02
CA ALA A 231 -20.26 23.54 15.35
C ALA A 231 -18.94 23.58 16.14
N GLN A 232 -19.05 23.71 17.47
CA GLN A 232 -17.89 23.67 18.36
C GLN A 232 -18.24 23.04 19.71
N VAL A 233 -17.21 22.54 20.39
CA VAL A 233 -17.29 22.08 21.78
C VAL A 233 -16.16 22.75 22.55
N ALA A 234 -16.51 23.52 23.57
CA ALA A 234 -15.53 24.23 24.43
C ALA A 234 -14.49 25.06 23.65
N GLY A 235 -14.92 25.75 22.59
CA GLY A 235 -14.04 26.57 21.73
C GLY A 235 -13.26 25.80 20.66
N LEU A 236 -13.41 24.48 20.58
CA LEU A 236 -12.81 23.65 19.54
C LEU A 236 -13.81 23.43 18.39
N PRO A 237 -13.48 23.83 17.15
CA PRO A 237 -14.33 23.55 15.99
C PRO A 237 -14.51 22.05 15.78
N THR A 238 -15.76 21.60 15.74
CA THR A 238 -16.16 20.21 15.41
C THR A 238 -16.91 20.10 14.09
N GLY A 239 -17.28 21.25 13.49
CA GLY A 239 -17.90 21.36 12.17
C GLY A 239 -17.01 22.08 11.16
N ALA A 240 -17.62 22.75 10.19
CA ALA A 240 -16.91 23.58 9.20
C ALA A 240 -16.34 24.87 9.81
N LEU A 241 -15.53 25.60 9.04
CA LEU A 241 -14.97 26.90 9.46
C LEU A 241 -15.99 28.04 9.34
N VAL A 242 -16.82 28.00 8.29
CA VAL A 242 -17.80 29.04 7.98
C VAL A 242 -19.11 28.42 7.53
N GLU A 243 -20.21 28.93 8.06
CA GLU A 243 -21.58 28.64 7.62
C GLU A 243 -22.20 29.95 7.14
N SER A 244 -22.97 29.90 6.05
CA SER A 244 -23.79 31.04 5.65
C SER A 244 -25.18 30.58 5.24
N GLY A 245 -26.16 31.45 5.44
CA GLY A 245 -27.54 31.15 5.10
C GLY A 245 -28.41 32.40 5.02
N SER A 246 -29.63 32.21 4.55
CA SER A 246 -30.63 33.26 4.41
C SER A 246 -32.00 32.77 4.85
N THR A 247 -32.79 33.69 5.40
CA THR A 247 -34.20 33.48 5.76
C THR A 247 -34.98 34.74 5.34
N ALA A 248 -36.30 34.76 5.54
CA ALA A 248 -37.11 35.97 5.37
C ALA A 248 -36.67 37.13 6.30
N ASN A 249 -35.94 36.78 7.37
CA ASN A 249 -35.47 37.69 8.39
C ASN A 249 -34.06 38.23 8.14
N GLY A 250 -33.40 37.84 7.04
CA GLY A 250 -32.09 38.36 6.66
C GLY A 250 -31.11 37.26 6.27
N ARG A 251 -29.82 37.59 6.29
CA ARG A 251 -28.72 36.69 6.03
C ARG A 251 -27.83 36.57 7.26
N TYR A 252 -27.11 35.46 7.37
CA TYR A 252 -26.13 35.27 8.43
C TYR A 252 -24.85 34.62 7.91
N ILE A 253 -23.77 34.88 8.64
CA ILE A 253 -22.52 34.11 8.61
C ILE A 253 -22.21 33.69 10.03
N ARG A 254 -21.85 32.42 10.19
CA ARG A 254 -21.31 31.86 11.43
C ARG A 254 -19.87 31.45 11.20
N HIS A 255 -19.00 31.77 12.14
CA HIS A 255 -17.59 31.42 12.14
C HIS A 255 -17.29 30.43 13.25
N ALA A 256 -16.35 29.52 12.98
CA ALA A 256 -15.92 28.49 13.92
C ALA A 256 -15.25 29.03 15.19
N ASP A 257 -14.81 30.29 15.20
CA ASP A 257 -14.29 30.96 16.39
C ASP A 257 -15.40 31.32 17.41
N GLY A 258 -16.68 31.15 17.03
CA GLY A 258 -17.85 31.52 17.83
C GLY A 258 -18.52 32.82 17.39
N THR A 259 -18.02 33.52 16.38
CA THR A 259 -18.59 34.78 15.86
C THR A 259 -19.80 34.52 14.96
N GLN A 260 -20.87 35.28 15.15
CA GLN A 260 -22.02 35.31 14.26
C GLN A 260 -22.29 36.74 13.79
N ILE A 261 -22.60 36.87 12.52
CA ILE A 261 -22.94 38.13 11.87
C ILE A 261 -24.30 37.92 11.22
N CYS A 262 -25.27 38.76 11.53
CA CYS A 262 -26.55 38.78 10.83
C CYS A 262 -26.77 40.15 10.20
N TRP A 263 -27.35 40.19 9.01
CA TRP A 263 -27.72 41.45 8.37
C TRP A 263 -29.01 41.31 7.57
N LYS A 264 -29.72 42.42 7.43
CA LYS A 264 -30.89 42.51 6.57
C LYS A 264 -30.92 43.89 5.94
N GLU A 265 -31.20 43.91 4.65
CA GLU A 265 -31.51 45.14 3.93
C GLU A 265 -33.01 45.41 4.01
N ALA A 266 -33.40 46.68 4.05
CA ALA A 266 -34.80 47.12 4.13
C ALA A 266 -35.54 46.45 5.30
N VAL A 267 -34.91 46.44 6.47
CA VAL A 267 -35.53 45.99 7.73
C VAL A 267 -36.79 46.82 8.02
N MET A 268 -36.71 48.12 7.75
CA MET A 268 -37.83 49.05 7.77
C MET A 268 -37.98 49.66 6.38
N GLY A 269 -39.22 49.88 5.95
CA GLY A 269 -39.58 50.54 4.68
C GLY A 269 -40.92 51.25 4.82
N GLN A 270 -40.95 52.36 5.55
CA GLN A 270 -42.19 53.08 5.85
C GLN A 270 -42.01 54.60 5.86
N SER A 271 -43.11 55.33 5.66
CA SER A 271 -43.13 56.78 5.82
C SER A 271 -43.13 57.15 7.31
N VAL A 272 -42.23 58.04 7.71
CA VAL A 272 -42.13 58.54 9.08
C VAL A 272 -42.48 60.02 9.09
N ALA A 273 -43.48 60.40 9.89
CA ALA A 273 -43.93 61.78 10.00
C ALA A 273 -42.84 62.72 10.52
N ALA A 274 -42.96 64.01 10.22
CA ALA A 274 -42.03 65.04 10.66
C ALA A 274 -41.94 65.09 12.19
N GLY A 275 -40.72 65.08 12.75
CA GLY A 275 -40.50 65.13 14.19
C GLY A 275 -40.91 63.87 14.95
N SER A 276 -41.24 62.77 14.26
CA SER A 276 -41.65 61.51 14.89
C SER A 276 -40.51 60.48 14.96
N TYR A 277 -40.63 59.58 15.93
CA TYR A 277 -39.85 58.36 16.04
C TYR A 277 -40.69 57.17 15.59
N ALA A 278 -40.08 56.25 14.84
CA ALA A 278 -40.69 54.99 14.48
C ALA A 278 -39.71 53.84 14.77
N GLU A 279 -40.23 52.72 15.26
CA GLU A 279 -39.44 51.55 15.65
C GLU A 279 -40.15 50.27 15.23
N LEU A 280 -39.37 49.25 14.90
CA LEU A 280 -39.86 47.88 14.75
C LEU A 280 -38.87 46.89 15.34
N THR A 281 -39.36 45.68 15.63
CA THR A 281 -38.51 44.56 16.07
C THR A 281 -37.98 43.80 14.87
N TRP A 282 -36.67 43.73 14.74
CA TRP A 282 -36.01 42.84 13.80
C TRP A 282 -35.68 41.52 14.48
N VAL A 283 -36.40 40.45 14.08
CA VAL A 283 -36.03 39.08 14.44
C VAL A 283 -34.80 38.69 13.62
N TYR A 284 -33.74 38.22 14.28
CA TYR A 284 -32.52 37.84 13.59
C TYR A 284 -32.72 36.54 12.78
N PRO A 285 -32.05 36.40 11.62
CA PRO A 285 -32.13 35.20 10.80
C PRO A 285 -31.56 33.94 11.49
N MET A 286 -30.67 34.11 12.47
CA MET A 286 -30.24 33.08 13.41
C MET A 286 -30.06 33.69 14.81
N PRO A 287 -30.37 32.95 15.89
CA PRO A 287 -30.19 33.43 17.25
C PRO A 287 -28.71 33.45 17.64
N PHE A 288 -28.35 34.41 18.49
CA PHE A 288 -27.07 34.49 19.18
C PHE A 288 -27.07 33.61 20.44
N ALA A 289 -25.94 33.58 21.15
CA ALA A 289 -25.77 32.82 22.39
C ALA A 289 -26.84 33.22 23.42
N ALA A 290 -27.41 32.24 24.11
CA ALA A 290 -28.46 32.48 25.09
C ALA A 290 -27.98 33.47 26.18
N GLY A 291 -28.83 34.42 26.54
CA GLY A 291 -28.50 35.48 27.50
C GLY A 291 -27.69 36.65 26.93
N SER A 292 -27.25 36.60 25.66
CA SER A 292 -26.63 37.75 24.99
C SER A 292 -27.67 38.78 24.54
N VAL A 293 -27.24 40.04 24.47
CA VAL A 293 -28.05 41.17 23.97
C VAL A 293 -27.23 41.93 22.93
N PRO A 294 -27.07 41.39 21.71
CA PRO A 294 -26.27 42.03 20.68
C PRO A 294 -27.01 43.27 20.15
N TYR A 295 -26.27 44.34 19.88
CA TYR A 295 -26.84 45.61 19.44
C TYR A 295 -26.78 45.73 17.92
N PRO A 296 -27.92 45.90 17.23
CA PRO A 296 -27.92 46.11 15.79
C PRO A 296 -27.33 47.49 15.47
N MET A 297 -26.40 47.51 14.53
CA MET A 297 -25.94 48.72 13.84
C MET A 297 -26.90 49.01 12.70
N VAL A 298 -27.52 50.18 12.72
CA VAL A 298 -28.58 50.56 11.76
C VAL A 298 -28.12 51.74 10.92
N VAL A 299 -28.33 51.65 9.61
CA VAL A 299 -28.01 52.73 8.66
C VAL A 299 -29.26 53.07 7.86
N ALA A 300 -29.57 54.36 7.74
CA ALA A 300 -30.61 54.83 6.85
C ALA A 300 -30.07 54.90 5.40
N ARG A 301 -30.75 54.24 4.46
CA ARG A 301 -30.44 54.34 3.04
C ARG A 301 -31.07 55.58 2.42
N SER A 302 -30.28 56.31 1.63
CA SER A 302 -30.81 57.36 0.76
C SER A 302 -31.50 56.73 -0.45
N TYR A 303 -32.70 57.21 -0.74
CA TYR A 303 -33.39 56.98 -2.02
C TYR A 303 -33.68 58.32 -2.66
N ASN A 304 -33.63 58.38 -3.99
CA ASN A 304 -34.19 59.48 -4.75
C ASN A 304 -35.68 59.19 -4.91
N ASP A 305 -36.55 60.00 -4.32
CA ASP A 305 -37.98 59.90 -4.63
C ASP A 305 -38.31 60.62 -5.95
N ALA A 306 -39.47 60.30 -6.53
CA ALA A 306 -39.96 60.92 -7.77
C ALA A 306 -40.17 62.45 -7.64
N ALA A 307 -40.09 63.01 -6.43
CA ALA A 307 -40.20 64.44 -6.15
C ALA A 307 -38.85 65.17 -6.10
N GLY A 308 -37.74 64.49 -6.42
CA GLY A 308 -36.40 65.11 -6.46
C GLY A 308 -35.83 65.43 -5.07
N ARG A 309 -36.37 64.85 -3.99
CA ARG A 309 -35.85 65.07 -2.63
C ARG A 309 -34.55 64.29 -2.46
N GLN A 310 -33.45 64.94 -2.78
CA GLN A 310 -32.12 64.38 -2.55
C GLN A 310 -31.94 64.06 -1.05
N ASN A 311 -31.46 62.84 -0.77
CA ASN A 311 -30.90 62.41 0.52
C ASN A 311 -31.88 62.33 1.70
N ALA A 312 -32.93 61.51 1.64
CA ALA A 312 -33.79 61.18 2.80
C ALA A 312 -32.97 60.85 4.07
N ALA A 313 -31.89 60.07 3.93
CA ALA A 313 -31.05 59.66 5.05
C ALA A 313 -30.40 60.82 5.81
N ARG A 314 -30.20 62.00 5.19
CA ARG A 314 -29.58 63.16 5.87
C ARG A 314 -30.42 63.70 7.02
N TYR A 315 -31.71 63.40 7.02
CA TYR A 315 -32.67 63.83 8.03
C TYR A 315 -33.05 62.72 9.00
N LEU A 316 -32.57 61.51 8.77
CA LEU A 316 -32.92 60.34 9.56
C LEU A 316 -31.79 60.01 10.53
N ARG A 317 -32.14 59.89 11.82
CA ARG A 317 -31.23 59.38 12.84
C ARG A 317 -31.62 57.94 13.14
N ALA A 318 -30.90 57.00 12.55
CA ALA A 318 -31.10 55.57 12.79
C ALA A 318 -30.53 55.18 14.15
N VAL A 319 -31.26 54.33 14.87
CA VAL A 319 -30.87 53.83 16.20
C VAL A 319 -31.15 52.34 16.24
N GLY A 320 -30.20 51.57 16.78
CA GLY A 320 -30.41 50.17 17.10
C GLY A 320 -30.47 49.96 18.61
N GLY A 321 -31.44 49.19 19.07
CA GLY A 321 -31.59 48.78 20.45
C GLY A 321 -31.40 47.27 20.60
N GLY A 322 -30.60 46.84 21.57
CA GLY A 322 -30.54 45.44 21.96
C GLY A 322 -31.86 44.99 22.60
N GLY A 323 -32.31 43.78 22.31
CA GLY A 323 -33.54 43.23 22.90
C GLY A 323 -33.32 41.86 23.54
N SER A 324 -32.92 40.89 22.71
CA SER A 324 -32.64 39.51 23.13
C SER A 324 -31.60 38.88 22.20
N ALA A 325 -31.21 37.64 22.48
CA ALA A 325 -30.37 36.85 21.60
C ALA A 325 -31.01 36.58 20.22
N SER A 326 -32.33 36.75 20.06
CA SER A 326 -33.05 36.41 18.82
C SER A 326 -33.65 37.63 18.11
N ALA A 327 -33.65 38.81 18.73
CA ALA A 327 -34.24 40.01 18.13
C ALA A 327 -33.72 41.30 18.77
N GLY A 328 -33.73 42.38 18.00
CA GLY A 328 -33.41 43.73 18.47
C GLY A 328 -34.33 44.79 17.85
N ALA A 329 -34.36 45.96 18.46
CA ALA A 329 -35.10 47.11 17.97
C ALA A 329 -34.32 47.82 16.85
N VAL A 330 -35.04 48.22 15.80
CA VAL A 330 -34.54 49.04 14.71
C VAL A 330 -35.43 50.26 14.60
N GLY A 331 -34.88 51.41 14.97
CA GLY A 331 -35.58 52.67 15.10
C GLY A 331 -35.01 53.78 14.21
N VAL A 332 -35.83 54.79 13.96
CA VAL A 332 -35.44 55.99 13.23
C VAL A 332 -36.23 57.20 13.70
N PHE A 333 -35.53 58.31 13.92
CA PHE A 333 -36.13 59.61 14.14
C PHE A 333 -36.04 60.46 12.87
N ASN A 334 -37.15 61.07 12.46
CA ASN A 334 -37.20 62.00 11.33
C ASN A 334 -37.08 63.46 11.81
N GLY A 335 -35.90 64.06 11.58
CA GLY A 335 -35.63 65.47 11.87
C GLY A 335 -36.05 66.44 10.77
N HIS A 336 -36.67 65.98 9.68
CA HIS A 336 -37.19 66.84 8.61
C HIS A 336 -38.52 67.50 9.01
N THR A 337 -38.86 68.59 8.33
CA THR A 337 -40.14 69.31 8.50
C THR A 337 -41.32 68.67 7.77
N ALA A 338 -41.09 67.58 7.04
CA ALA A 338 -42.09 66.82 6.30
C ALA A 338 -41.88 65.31 6.49
N ALA A 339 -42.89 64.51 6.16
CA ALA A 339 -42.74 63.05 6.18
C ALA A 339 -41.65 62.58 5.21
N VAL A 340 -40.82 61.65 5.68
CA VAL A 340 -39.71 61.07 4.90
C VAL A 340 -39.86 59.55 4.89
N TYR A 341 -39.65 58.94 3.73
CA TYR A 341 -39.65 57.48 3.63
C TYR A 341 -38.34 56.92 4.20
N ALA A 342 -38.43 56.23 5.33
CA ALA A 342 -37.30 55.60 5.99
C ALA A 342 -37.12 54.18 5.49
N ASN A 343 -35.95 53.92 4.93
CA ASN A 343 -35.51 52.58 4.54
C ASN A 343 -34.20 52.27 5.28
N LEU A 344 -34.23 51.27 6.15
CA LEU A 344 -33.15 50.99 7.09
C LEU A 344 -32.51 49.63 6.78
N ASP A 345 -31.18 49.62 6.75
CA ASP A 345 -30.39 48.39 6.75
C ASP A 345 -29.85 48.16 8.16
N ALA A 346 -29.79 46.91 8.58
CA ALA A 346 -29.25 46.55 9.87
C ALA A 346 -28.22 45.43 9.76
N LEU A 347 -27.18 45.53 10.58
CA LEU A 347 -26.12 44.56 10.80
C LEU A 347 -26.01 44.32 12.30
N VAL A 348 -25.87 43.09 12.74
CA VAL A 348 -25.62 42.76 14.14
C VAL A 348 -24.52 41.70 14.23
N ILE A 349 -23.58 41.90 15.15
CA ILE A 349 -22.43 41.02 15.38
C ILE A 349 -22.47 40.56 16.84
N GLY A 350 -22.20 39.29 17.07
CA GLY A 350 -22.21 38.70 18.41
C GLY A 350 -21.64 37.28 18.42
N ARG A 351 -21.86 36.58 19.53
CA ARG A 351 -21.44 35.18 19.72
C ARG A 351 -22.62 34.23 19.48
N TRP A 352 -22.40 33.05 18.91
CA TRP A 352 -23.45 32.01 18.76
C TRP A 352 -23.34 30.86 19.77
N THR A 353 -22.27 30.84 20.57
CA THR A 353 -22.01 29.88 21.64
C THR A 353 -21.77 30.56 22.97
#